data_AF-A0A8J3JP78-F1
#
_entry.id   AF-A0A8J3JP78-F1
#
_cell.length_a   1.000
_cell.length_b   1.000
_cell.length_c   1.000
_cell.angle_alpha   90.00
_cell.angle_beta   90.00
_cell.angle_gamma   90.00
#
_symmetry.space_group_name_H-M   'P 1'
#
loop_
_entity.id
_entity.type
_entity.pdbx_description
1 polymer ?
#
loop_
_entity_poly.entity_id
_entity_poly.type
_entity_poly.pdbx_seq_one_letter_code
_entity_poly.pdbx_strand_id
1 'polypeptide(L)'
;MTNTSDNAADARLALGNRLARLRQAAGYTQESFAPRTFYGRSSIANIETGRQVAPREFWIRCDEVLGTGGVLTQAHDRLNFAEYHRHVGALSLDSASGLPTDSWGLTSQEVGTTSSCLISCGDVIHRGDRPCPEQRPPVDLGYVEHWNRLLSVLVASGNAAGGHGLIDIVAHEVRIIAEHARSAPGPTATALRLTTARWLEFGSWVADNQGKHATASTWLTHAHDLAVAADNEIMAAYLLMRRAQQATENGDPQTSLALLGQVNLARMPARIGALLATRSAQAHAALRNGPAARRDIRRALSMLDHGDTSDALDTELADHSTVEYVLAHEGMCLSSLAEPNGAVAALESVLSTWPHTQRLDEGLFRAHLGFAHAGTGDHDAAVTETRRALQIGVQTHSTRTLRVVGQIMNLDLRGAADHADLAAQWTATNEQRAIRQR
;
A
#
# COMPACT_ATOMS: atom_id res chain seq x y z
N MET A 1 13.45 -22.20 -25.01
CA MET A 1 14.32 -21.24 -24.30
C MET A 1 14.67 -20.08 -25.24
N THR A 2 13.65 -19.30 -25.55
CA THR A 2 13.65 -18.01 -26.26
C THR A 2 12.54 -17.22 -25.54
N ASN A 3 12.66 -16.00 -25.06
CA ASN A 3 13.79 -15.10 -24.92
C ASN A 3 13.37 -14.06 -23.84
N THR A 4 13.86 -14.17 -22.60
CA THR A 4 13.39 -13.35 -21.45
C THR A 4 13.88 -11.90 -21.54
N SER A 5 14.98 -11.67 -22.25
CA SER A 5 15.47 -10.33 -22.62
C SER A 5 14.59 -9.67 -23.70
N ASP A 6 13.93 -10.45 -24.56
CA ASP A 6 13.09 -9.91 -25.63
C ASP A 6 11.83 -9.25 -25.05
N ASN A 7 11.13 -9.87 -24.10
CA ASN A 7 9.92 -9.27 -23.52
C ASN A 7 10.18 -7.93 -22.80
N ALA A 8 11.36 -7.79 -22.17
CA ALA A 8 11.80 -6.55 -21.53
C ALA A 8 12.11 -5.45 -22.56
N ALA A 9 12.81 -5.83 -23.63
CA ALA A 9 13.11 -4.96 -24.75
C ALA A 9 11.83 -4.55 -25.50
N ASP A 10 10.88 -5.46 -25.66
CA ASP A 10 9.59 -5.23 -26.30
C ASP A 10 8.73 -4.27 -25.49
N ALA A 11 8.68 -4.43 -24.16
CA ALA A 11 7.98 -3.50 -23.26
C ALA A 11 8.59 -2.10 -23.30
N ARG A 12 9.94 -2.00 -23.34
CA ARG A 12 10.64 -0.71 -23.48
C ARG A 12 10.37 -0.07 -24.82
N LEU A 13 10.41 -0.86 -25.89
CA LEU A 13 10.09 -0.41 -27.25
C LEU A 13 8.63 0.07 -27.34
N ALA A 14 7.69 -0.64 -26.71
CA ALA A 14 6.29 -0.24 -26.67
C ALA A 14 6.08 1.10 -25.94
N LEU A 15 6.77 1.30 -24.81
CA LEU A 15 6.75 2.56 -24.08
C LEU A 15 7.39 3.70 -24.89
N GLY A 16 8.54 3.46 -25.52
CA GLY A 16 9.19 4.41 -26.42
C GLY A 16 8.30 4.82 -27.61
N ASN A 17 7.65 3.85 -28.24
CA ASN A 17 6.68 4.09 -29.33
C ASN A 17 5.44 4.87 -28.86
N ARG A 18 5.06 4.72 -27.59
CA ARG A 18 3.95 5.49 -27.01
C ARG A 18 4.35 6.96 -26.81
N LEU A 19 5.55 7.22 -26.29
CA LEU A 19 6.12 8.56 -26.21
C LEU A 19 6.19 9.22 -27.60
N ALA A 20 6.68 8.50 -28.61
CA ALA A 20 6.79 9.01 -29.98
C ALA A 20 5.42 9.45 -30.53
N ARG A 21 4.38 8.63 -30.33
CA ARG A 21 3.01 8.96 -30.76
C ARG A 21 2.44 10.18 -30.04
N LEU A 22 2.60 10.26 -28.73
CA LEU A 22 2.10 11.39 -27.93
C LEU A 22 2.83 12.69 -28.29
N ARG A 23 4.15 12.63 -28.48
CA ARG A 23 4.95 13.76 -28.94
C ARG A 23 4.49 14.26 -30.31
N GLN A 24 4.25 13.35 -31.27
CA GLN A 24 3.76 13.70 -32.60
C GLN A 24 2.35 14.29 -32.56
N ALA A 25 1.45 13.72 -31.74
CA ALA A 25 0.10 14.24 -31.56
C ALA A 25 0.08 15.65 -30.94
N ALA A 26 1.05 15.96 -30.07
CA ALA A 26 1.27 17.29 -29.51
C ALA A 26 2.02 18.25 -30.47
N GLY A 27 2.32 17.84 -31.70
CA GLY A 27 2.94 18.68 -32.73
C GLY A 27 4.45 18.87 -32.58
N TYR A 28 5.12 18.10 -31.73
CA TYR A 28 6.56 18.23 -31.51
C TYR A 28 7.38 17.30 -32.41
N THR A 29 8.44 17.83 -33.02
CA THR A 29 9.56 17.05 -33.58
C THR A 29 10.53 16.61 -32.46
N GLN A 30 11.36 15.59 -32.69
CA GLN A 30 12.38 15.18 -31.69
C GLN A 30 13.31 16.34 -31.34
N GLU A 31 13.66 17.16 -32.33
CA GLU A 31 14.51 18.35 -32.20
C GLU A 31 13.85 19.43 -31.34
N SER A 32 12.54 19.67 -31.52
CA SER A 32 11.80 20.65 -30.73
C SER A 32 11.43 20.14 -29.32
N PHE A 33 11.36 18.83 -29.13
CA PHE A 33 10.98 18.22 -27.86
C PHE A 33 12.17 18.08 -26.90
N ALA A 34 13.33 17.70 -27.42
CA ALA A 34 14.60 17.59 -26.71
C ALA A 34 14.88 18.71 -25.66
N PRO A 35 14.84 20.02 -26.02
CA PRO A 35 15.10 21.09 -25.06
C PRO A 35 14.05 21.19 -23.95
N ARG A 36 12.80 20.74 -24.19
CA ARG A 36 11.71 20.78 -23.19
C ARG A 36 11.84 19.68 -22.14
N THR A 37 12.51 18.58 -22.46
CA THR A 37 12.80 17.50 -21.51
C THR A 37 14.18 17.63 -20.88
N PHE A 38 15.03 18.54 -21.38
CA PHE A 38 16.46 18.67 -21.06
C PHE A 38 17.32 17.48 -21.51
N TYR A 39 16.95 16.86 -22.63
CA TYR A 39 17.70 15.75 -23.23
C TYR A 39 18.11 16.10 -24.65
N GLY A 40 19.15 15.46 -25.17
CA GLY A 40 19.54 15.59 -26.57
C GLY A 40 18.56 14.88 -27.50
N ARG A 41 18.41 15.38 -28.74
CA ARG A 41 17.62 14.73 -29.80
C ARG A 41 17.96 13.24 -29.99
N SER A 42 19.24 12.89 -29.94
CA SER A 42 19.73 11.51 -30.03
C SER A 42 19.25 10.64 -28.86
N SER A 43 19.20 11.20 -27.64
CA SER A 43 18.64 10.50 -26.48
C SER A 43 17.15 10.27 -26.65
N ILE A 44 16.38 11.26 -27.12
CA ILE A 44 14.95 11.09 -27.42
C ILE A 44 14.74 9.96 -28.44
N ALA A 45 15.51 9.95 -29.54
CA ALA A 45 15.41 8.90 -30.54
C ALA A 45 15.76 7.49 -30.00
N ASN A 46 16.78 7.38 -29.16
CA ASN A 46 17.16 6.11 -28.55
C ASN A 46 16.14 5.62 -27.52
N ILE A 47 15.51 6.54 -26.77
CA ILE A 47 14.45 6.21 -25.83
C ILE A 47 13.18 5.77 -26.58
N GLU A 48 12.80 6.49 -27.65
CA GLU A 48 11.64 6.14 -28.48
C GLU A 48 11.78 4.78 -29.16
N THR A 49 13.01 4.36 -29.46
CA THR A 49 13.32 3.04 -30.05
C THR A 49 13.65 1.97 -29.02
N GLY A 50 13.49 2.25 -27.72
CA GLY A 50 13.72 1.29 -26.62
C GLY A 50 15.20 0.92 -26.40
N ARG A 51 16.14 1.61 -27.05
CA ARG A 51 17.59 1.35 -26.99
C ARG A 51 18.27 2.01 -25.79
N GLN A 52 17.67 3.07 -25.24
CA GLN A 52 18.17 3.77 -24.05
C GLN A 52 17.12 3.72 -22.93
N VAL A 53 17.57 3.30 -21.74
CA VAL A 53 16.76 3.38 -20.52
C VAL A 53 16.87 4.79 -19.96
N ALA A 54 15.72 5.43 -19.73
CA ALA A 54 15.64 6.76 -19.15
C ALA A 54 15.20 6.68 -17.67
N PRO A 55 15.74 7.56 -16.81
CA PRO A 55 15.35 7.63 -15.41
C PRO A 55 13.91 8.17 -15.28
N ARG A 56 13.29 7.97 -14.11
CA ARG A 56 11.88 8.32 -13.87
C ARG A 56 11.58 9.79 -14.12
N GLU A 57 12.51 10.68 -13.76
CA GLU A 57 12.41 12.14 -13.93
C GLU A 57 12.25 12.56 -15.38
N PHE A 58 12.78 11.78 -16.33
CA PHE A 58 12.56 12.02 -17.75
C PHE A 58 11.09 11.84 -18.13
N TRP A 59 10.45 10.78 -17.62
CA TRP A 59 9.07 10.45 -17.94
C TRP A 59 8.09 11.43 -17.29
N ILE A 60 8.38 11.90 -16.07
CA ILE A 60 7.61 12.96 -15.41
C ILE A 60 7.60 14.23 -16.26
N ARG A 61 8.77 14.68 -16.73
CA ARG A 61 8.87 15.85 -17.59
C ARG A 61 8.16 15.66 -18.93
N CYS A 62 8.20 14.45 -19.49
CA CYS A 62 7.43 14.15 -20.69
C CYS A 62 5.92 14.29 -20.41
N ASP A 63 5.44 13.81 -19.27
CA ASP A 63 4.04 13.94 -18.89
C ASP A 63 3.62 15.41 -18.67
N GLU A 64 4.48 16.23 -18.07
CA GLU A 64 4.26 17.68 -17.90
C GLU A 64 4.20 18.41 -19.24
N VAL A 65 5.14 18.14 -20.14
CA VAL A 65 5.22 18.81 -21.45
C VAL A 65 4.07 18.39 -22.38
N LEU A 66 3.62 17.14 -22.28
CA LEU A 66 2.59 16.57 -23.15
C LEU A 66 1.18 16.65 -22.55
N GLY A 67 1.05 17.05 -21.28
CA GLY A 67 -0.24 17.15 -20.59
C GLY A 67 -0.93 15.79 -20.40
N THR A 68 -0.16 14.71 -20.26
CA THR A 68 -0.69 13.33 -20.27
C THR A 68 -1.12 12.80 -18.91
N GLY A 69 -1.05 13.62 -17.85
CA GLY A 69 -1.55 13.25 -16.53
C GLY A 69 -0.85 12.06 -15.87
N GLY A 70 0.45 11.88 -16.14
CA GLY A 70 1.28 10.83 -15.50
C GLY A 70 1.26 9.47 -16.20
N VAL A 71 0.61 9.36 -17.36
CA VAL A 71 0.46 8.10 -18.11
C VAL A 71 1.80 7.48 -18.51
N LEU A 72 2.79 8.29 -18.89
CA LEU A 72 4.11 7.80 -19.30
C LEU A 72 4.93 7.36 -18.09
N THR A 73 4.91 8.14 -17.03
CA THR A 73 5.56 7.83 -15.74
C THR A 73 5.03 6.54 -15.16
N GLN A 74 3.70 6.37 -15.12
CA GLN A 74 3.09 5.15 -14.59
C GLN A 74 3.43 3.92 -15.45
N ALA A 75 3.54 4.07 -16.77
CA ALA A 75 3.95 2.98 -17.65
C ALA A 75 5.43 2.60 -17.46
N HIS A 76 6.31 3.57 -17.23
CA HIS A 76 7.72 3.35 -16.84
C HIS A 76 7.83 2.64 -15.49
N ASP A 77 7.07 3.09 -14.49
CA ASP A 77 7.06 2.49 -13.14
C ASP A 77 6.64 1.00 -13.21
N ARG A 78 5.62 0.66 -14.02
CA ARG A 78 5.19 -0.73 -14.25
C ARG A 78 6.29 -1.58 -14.91
N LEU A 79 7.02 -1.02 -15.88
CA LEU A 79 8.10 -1.72 -16.57
C LEU A 79 9.28 -2.01 -15.63
N ASN A 80 9.71 -0.99 -14.88
CA ASN A 80 10.76 -1.15 -13.89
C ASN A 80 10.37 -2.13 -12.80
N PHE A 81 9.11 -2.10 -12.35
CA PHE A 81 8.60 -3.08 -11.39
C PHE A 81 8.67 -4.52 -11.95
N ALA A 82 8.28 -4.73 -13.21
CA ALA A 82 8.38 -6.04 -13.87
C ALA A 82 9.82 -6.52 -14.10
N GLU A 83 10.78 -5.61 -14.29
CA GLU A 83 12.21 -5.93 -14.37
C GLU A 83 12.81 -6.25 -13.00
N TYR A 84 12.50 -5.42 -12.00
CA TYR A 84 12.89 -5.61 -10.61
C TYR A 84 12.39 -6.96 -10.06
N HIS A 85 11.10 -7.25 -10.24
CA HIS A 85 10.49 -8.50 -9.79
C HIS A 85 11.10 -9.74 -10.46
N ARG A 86 11.56 -9.63 -11.72
CA ARG A 86 12.27 -10.73 -12.40
C ARG A 86 13.69 -10.92 -11.87
N HIS A 87 14.38 -9.83 -11.55
CA HIS A 87 15.71 -9.90 -10.95
C HIS A 87 15.65 -10.56 -9.56
N VAL A 88 14.68 -10.15 -8.74
CA VAL A 88 14.43 -10.74 -7.41
C VAL A 88 13.94 -12.18 -7.50
N GLY A 89 13.13 -12.55 -8.51
CA GLY A 89 12.67 -13.92 -8.73
C GLY A 89 13.71 -14.88 -9.31
N ALA A 90 14.80 -14.38 -9.90
CA ALA A 90 15.92 -15.19 -10.42
C ALA A 90 16.98 -15.50 -9.35
N LEU A 91 17.03 -14.72 -8.27
CA LEU A 91 17.70 -15.10 -7.04
C LEU A 91 16.81 -16.16 -6.39
N SER A 92 17.33 -17.38 -6.17
CA SER A 92 16.57 -18.46 -5.50
C SER A 92 16.12 -17.96 -4.12
N LEU A 93 14.90 -17.44 -4.03
CA LEU A 93 14.21 -17.19 -2.78
C LEU A 93 13.72 -18.55 -2.30
N ASP A 94 14.62 -19.32 -1.71
CA ASP A 94 14.23 -20.45 -0.89
C ASP A 94 13.17 -19.96 0.09
N SER A 95 12.00 -20.57 -0.02
CA SER A 95 10.76 -20.33 0.73
C SER A 95 10.97 -19.70 2.11
N ALA A 96 11.00 -18.38 2.16
CA ALA A 96 10.93 -17.60 3.40
C ALA A 96 9.46 -17.33 3.76
N SER A 97 8.63 -18.37 3.71
CA SER A 97 7.34 -18.39 4.41
C SER A 97 7.64 -18.56 5.90
N GLY A 98 8.08 -17.47 6.52
CA GLY A 98 8.53 -17.41 7.90
C GLY A 98 9.62 -16.36 8.05
N LEU A 99 9.25 -15.10 8.22
CA LEU A 99 10.18 -14.18 8.89
C LEU A 99 10.46 -14.78 10.28
N PRO A 100 11.71 -15.01 10.69
CA PRO A 100 11.99 -15.46 12.04
C PRO A 100 11.56 -14.36 13.00
N THR A 101 10.45 -14.56 13.69
CA THR A 101 9.92 -13.69 14.76
C THR A 101 10.97 -13.45 15.85
N ASP A 102 11.94 -14.36 15.97
CA ASP A 102 12.86 -14.42 17.11
C ASP A 102 14.20 -13.72 16.86
N SER A 103 14.44 -13.19 15.64
CA SER A 103 15.73 -12.61 15.23
C SER A 103 15.81 -11.06 15.28
N TRP A 104 14.77 -10.41 15.79
CA TRP A 104 14.63 -8.95 15.73
C TRP A 104 15.20 -8.19 16.94
N GLY A 105 15.87 -8.88 17.88
CA GLY A 105 16.78 -8.25 18.84
C GLY A 105 16.15 -7.22 19.80
N LEU A 106 14.86 -7.35 20.11
CA LEU A 106 14.21 -6.60 21.18
C LEU A 106 13.85 -7.55 22.32
N THR A 107 14.86 -8.04 23.05
CA THR A 107 14.65 -8.59 24.39
C THR A 107 14.63 -7.43 25.38
N SER A 108 13.47 -7.18 25.96
CA SER A 108 13.28 -6.31 27.12
C SER A 108 14.08 -6.82 28.32
N GLN A 109 15.30 -6.34 28.53
CA GLN A 109 15.96 -6.26 29.84
C GLN A 109 17.37 -5.66 29.71
N GLU A 110 17.51 -4.37 29.99
CA GLU A 110 18.73 -3.85 30.61
C GLU A 110 18.33 -2.93 31.76
N VAL A 111 17.91 -3.56 32.87
CA VAL A 111 18.05 -2.98 34.20
C VAL A 111 19.34 -3.55 34.75
N GLY A 112 20.22 -2.66 35.20
CA GLY A 112 21.66 -2.90 35.30
C GLY A 112 22.10 -4.04 36.21
N THR A 113 23.30 -4.53 35.93
CA THR A 113 24.28 -4.82 36.98
C THR A 113 25.68 -4.88 36.38
N THR A 114 26.56 -4.08 36.97
CA THR A 114 28.01 -4.12 36.79
C THR A 114 28.56 -5.53 36.99
N SER A 115 29.38 -6.03 36.05
CA SER A 115 30.45 -6.95 36.43
C SER A 115 31.61 -6.90 35.44
N SER A 116 32.76 -6.52 35.99
CA SER A 116 34.08 -6.54 35.40
C SER A 116 34.50 -7.98 35.08
N CYS A 117 35.11 -8.20 33.91
CA CYS A 117 36.01 -9.33 33.70
C CYS A 117 37.25 -8.86 32.93
N LEU A 118 38.31 -8.63 33.70
CA LEU A 118 39.70 -8.63 33.27
C LEU A 118 40.06 -10.03 32.74
N ILE A 119 40.53 -10.14 31.49
CA ILE A 119 41.50 -11.17 31.10
C ILE A 119 42.59 -10.50 30.25
N SER A 120 43.81 -10.61 30.76
CA SER A 120 45.06 -10.14 30.16
C SER A 120 45.88 -11.35 29.68
N CYS A 121 46.53 -11.18 28.53
CA CYS A 121 47.65 -11.95 27.95
C CYS A 121 47.40 -13.43 27.64
N GLY A 122 47.82 -14.01 26.51
CA GLY A 122 48.62 -13.56 25.37
C GLY A 122 49.01 -14.82 24.59
N ASP A 123 49.05 -14.77 23.27
CA ASP A 123 50.03 -15.51 22.45
C ASP A 123 49.88 -15.13 20.98
N VAL A 124 51.01 -14.75 20.39
CA VAL A 124 51.19 -14.36 18.99
C VAL A 124 51.49 -15.63 18.20
N ILE A 125 50.63 -15.98 17.24
CA ILE A 125 50.99 -16.87 16.12
C ILE A 125 50.59 -16.19 14.81
N HIS A 126 51.56 -16.09 13.91
CA HIS A 126 51.51 -15.41 12.63
C HIS A 126 50.57 -16.07 11.60
N ARG A 127 49.75 -15.21 10.97
CA ARG A 127 49.36 -15.14 9.55
C ARG A 127 49.01 -16.44 8.81
N GLY A 128 47.72 -16.73 8.75
CA GLY A 128 47.04 -16.97 7.47
C GLY A 128 46.18 -15.74 7.18
N ASP A 129 46.36 -15.11 6.03
CA ASP A 129 45.61 -13.93 5.60
C ASP A 129 44.10 -14.23 5.62
N ARG A 130 43.42 -13.83 6.69
CA ARG A 130 41.98 -13.60 6.61
C ARG A 130 41.80 -12.35 5.77
N PRO A 131 40.96 -12.34 4.73
CA PRO A 131 40.59 -11.09 4.10
C PRO A 131 40.12 -10.15 5.21
N CYS A 132 40.71 -8.94 5.28
CA CYS A 132 40.18 -7.86 6.11
C CYS A 132 38.67 -7.80 5.87
N PRO A 133 37.83 -7.63 6.90
CA PRO A 133 36.41 -7.41 6.65
C PRO A 133 36.32 -6.23 5.68
N GLU A 134 35.82 -6.49 4.47
CA GLU A 134 35.49 -5.44 3.52
C GLU A 134 34.69 -4.41 4.30
N GLN A 135 35.27 -3.23 4.50
CA GLN A 135 34.59 -2.15 5.19
C GLN A 135 33.41 -1.79 4.31
N ARG A 136 32.23 -2.33 4.63
CA ARG A 136 30.98 -1.87 4.01
C ARG A 136 30.95 -0.35 4.17
N PRO A 137 30.66 0.40 3.09
CA PRO A 137 30.58 1.85 3.18
C PRO A 137 29.62 2.23 4.32
N PRO A 138 29.94 3.28 5.09
CA PRO A 138 29.13 3.68 6.22
C PRO A 138 27.69 3.95 5.76
N VAL A 139 26.73 3.34 6.45
CA VAL A 139 25.30 3.54 6.16
C VAL A 139 24.95 4.98 6.52
N ASP A 140 24.51 5.75 5.53
CA ASP A 140 24.09 7.14 5.67
C ASP A 140 22.56 7.31 5.48
N LEU A 141 22.09 8.56 5.63
CA LEU A 141 20.68 8.89 5.46
C LEU A 141 20.21 8.79 3.99
N GLY A 142 21.10 8.74 3.00
CA GLY A 142 20.74 8.56 1.59
C GLY A 142 20.10 7.20 1.32
N TYR A 143 20.47 6.17 2.09
CA TYR A 143 19.81 4.87 2.07
C TYR A 143 18.34 4.95 2.52
N VAL A 144 18.04 5.74 3.55
CA VAL A 144 16.65 5.95 4.03
C VAL A 144 15.80 6.57 2.92
N GLU A 145 16.29 7.62 2.26
CA GLU A 145 15.59 8.26 1.15
C GLU A 145 15.37 7.31 -0.03
N HIS A 146 16.37 6.47 -0.33
CA HIS A 146 16.24 5.42 -1.36
C HIS A 146 15.07 4.47 -1.05
N TRP A 147 15.02 3.90 0.14
CA TRP A 147 13.93 2.97 0.51
C TRP A 147 12.57 3.64 0.61
N ASN A 148 12.50 4.91 1.02
CA ASN A 148 11.25 5.65 1.02
C ASN A 148 10.73 5.86 -0.41
N ARG A 149 11.60 6.23 -1.36
CA ARG A 149 11.20 6.35 -2.78
C ARG A 149 10.73 5.02 -3.37
N LEU A 150 11.46 3.93 -3.10
CA LEU A 150 11.06 2.61 -3.55
C LEU A 150 9.70 2.22 -2.98
N LEU A 151 9.48 2.46 -1.68
CA LEU A 151 8.20 2.19 -1.03
C LEU A 151 7.05 2.96 -1.70
N SER A 152 7.23 4.25 -2.00
CA SER A 152 6.20 5.06 -2.70
C SER A 152 5.82 4.46 -4.06
N VAL A 153 6.78 3.95 -4.82
CA VAL A 153 6.52 3.27 -6.10
C VAL A 153 5.73 1.98 -5.89
N LEU A 154 6.09 1.17 -4.88
CA LEU A 154 5.39 -0.07 -4.56
C LEU A 154 3.96 0.18 -4.07
N VAL A 155 3.73 1.22 -3.27
CA VAL A 155 2.39 1.64 -2.82
C VAL A 155 1.51 2.03 -4.01
N ALA A 156 2.03 2.88 -4.92
CA ALA A 156 1.29 3.29 -6.12
C ALA A 156 0.98 2.10 -7.04
N SER A 157 1.95 1.19 -7.23
CA SER A 157 1.75 -0.03 -8.01
C SER A 157 0.73 -0.97 -7.38
N GLY A 158 0.83 -1.18 -6.06
CA GLY A 158 -0.10 -2.01 -5.29
C GLY A 158 -1.53 -1.50 -5.37
N ASN A 159 -1.73 -0.18 -5.30
CA ASN A 159 -3.05 0.44 -5.45
C ASN A 159 -3.64 0.27 -6.86
N ALA A 160 -2.82 0.40 -7.90
CA ALA A 160 -3.29 0.35 -9.28
C ALA A 160 -3.50 -1.08 -9.82
N ALA A 161 -2.64 -2.02 -9.43
CA ALA A 161 -2.57 -3.36 -10.00
C ALA A 161 -2.80 -4.50 -8.99
N GLY A 162 -2.93 -4.19 -7.70
CA GLY A 162 -3.03 -5.18 -6.65
C GLY A 162 -1.67 -5.63 -6.08
N GLY A 163 -1.73 -6.44 -5.03
CA GLY A 163 -0.57 -6.78 -4.21
C GLY A 163 0.28 -7.98 -4.68
N HIS A 164 -0.02 -8.59 -5.83
CA HIS A 164 0.59 -9.87 -6.22
C HIS A 164 2.13 -9.78 -6.29
N GLY A 165 2.82 -10.73 -5.62
CA GLY A 165 4.28 -10.76 -5.53
C GLY A 165 4.92 -9.72 -4.60
N LEU A 166 4.18 -8.71 -4.15
CA LEU A 166 4.72 -7.65 -3.29
C LEU A 166 5.10 -8.13 -1.89
N ILE A 167 4.49 -9.20 -1.38
CA ILE A 167 4.80 -9.74 -0.05
C ILE A 167 6.26 -10.20 0.02
N ASP A 168 6.72 -10.91 -1.01
CA ASP A 168 8.08 -11.46 -1.03
C ASP A 168 9.11 -10.34 -1.21
N ILE A 169 8.78 -9.33 -2.03
CA ILE A 169 9.58 -8.10 -2.16
C ILE A 169 9.70 -7.39 -0.82
N VAL A 170 8.58 -7.15 -0.13
CA VAL A 170 8.59 -6.47 1.17
C VAL A 170 9.40 -7.27 2.19
N ALA A 171 9.20 -8.59 2.27
CA ALA A 171 9.94 -9.44 3.19
C ALA A 171 11.45 -9.44 2.90
N HIS A 172 11.86 -9.35 1.64
CA HIS A 172 13.26 -9.22 1.25
C HIS A 172 13.85 -7.87 1.70
N GLU A 173 13.21 -6.76 1.31
CA GLU A 173 13.69 -5.42 1.63
C GLU A 173 13.72 -5.15 3.13
N VAL A 174 12.70 -5.59 3.89
CA VAL A 174 12.66 -5.48 5.34
C VAL A 174 13.89 -6.14 5.98
N ARG A 175 14.32 -7.31 5.50
CA ARG A 175 15.52 -7.98 6.03
C ARG A 175 16.79 -7.17 5.77
N ILE A 176 16.92 -6.59 4.57
CA ILE A 176 18.07 -5.76 4.19
C ILE A 176 18.10 -4.49 5.04
N ILE A 177 17.00 -3.73 5.09
CA ILE A 177 16.90 -2.48 5.86
C ILE A 177 17.25 -2.73 7.33
N ALA A 178 16.77 -3.85 7.89
CA ALA A 178 17.04 -4.24 9.26
C ALA A 178 18.51 -4.59 9.53
N GLU A 179 19.18 -5.24 8.60
CA GLU A 179 20.61 -5.53 8.70
C GLU A 179 21.43 -4.23 8.72
N HIS A 180 21.06 -3.27 7.87
CA HIS A 180 21.62 -1.93 7.89
C HIS A 180 21.32 -1.21 9.21
N ALA A 181 20.11 -1.33 9.75
CA ALA A 181 19.74 -0.71 11.02
C ALA A 181 20.58 -1.24 12.20
N ARG A 182 20.93 -2.53 12.21
CA ARG A 182 21.78 -3.14 13.26
C ARG A 182 23.24 -2.64 13.24
N SER A 183 23.72 -2.26 12.07
CA SER A 183 25.12 -1.86 11.86
C SER A 183 25.31 -0.33 11.79
N ALA A 184 24.21 0.43 11.77
CA ALA A 184 24.22 1.89 11.70
C ALA A 184 24.38 2.56 13.09
N PRO A 185 24.93 3.79 13.15
CA PRO A 185 25.00 4.58 14.37
C PRO A 185 23.64 5.20 14.75
N GLY A 186 23.47 5.51 16.04
CA GLY A 186 22.23 5.93 16.71
C GLY A 186 21.13 6.56 15.84
N PRO A 187 21.28 7.80 15.34
CA PRO A 187 20.23 8.48 14.57
C PRO A 187 19.87 7.75 13.26
N THR A 188 20.87 7.27 12.52
CA THR A 188 20.66 6.51 11.28
C THR A 188 19.97 5.17 11.57
N ALA A 189 20.36 4.48 12.64
CA ALA A 189 19.72 3.25 13.06
C ALA A 189 18.23 3.46 13.41
N THR A 190 17.89 4.57 14.07
CA THR A 190 16.50 4.93 14.37
C THR A 190 15.72 5.24 13.09
N ALA A 191 16.29 6.01 12.17
CA ALA A 191 15.65 6.30 10.88
C ALA A 191 15.40 5.02 10.06
N LEU A 192 16.35 4.09 10.06
CA LEU A 192 16.19 2.79 9.39
C LEU A 192 15.16 1.89 10.07
N ARG A 193 15.08 1.88 11.42
CA ARG A 193 14.01 1.16 12.14
C ARG A 193 12.62 1.71 11.79
N LEU A 194 12.47 3.03 11.71
CA LEU A 194 11.22 3.65 11.27
C LEU A 194 10.92 3.32 9.80
N THR A 195 11.94 3.27 8.95
CA THR A 195 11.81 2.79 7.56
C THR A 195 11.32 1.34 7.53
N THR A 196 11.90 0.45 8.33
CA THR A 196 11.43 -0.93 8.49
C THR A 196 9.97 -0.98 8.94
N ALA A 197 9.57 -0.16 9.91
CA ALA A 197 8.18 -0.08 10.36
C ALA A 197 7.21 0.30 9.22
N ARG A 198 7.61 1.26 8.35
CA ARG A 198 6.82 1.64 7.17
C ARG A 198 6.69 0.52 6.15
N TRP A 199 7.77 -0.20 5.90
CA TRP A 199 7.75 -1.34 4.98
C TRP A 199 6.88 -2.48 5.50
N LEU A 200 6.97 -2.79 6.80
CA LEU A 200 6.11 -3.78 7.45
C LEU A 200 4.64 -3.37 7.43
N GLU A 201 4.35 -2.09 7.67
CA GLU A 201 3.00 -1.53 7.55
C GLU A 201 2.45 -1.74 6.14
N PHE A 202 3.16 -1.30 5.09
CA PHE A 202 2.74 -1.52 3.72
C PHE A 202 2.58 -3.01 3.39
N GLY A 203 3.53 -3.83 3.82
CA GLY A 203 3.47 -5.27 3.68
C GLY A 203 2.22 -5.88 4.32
N SER A 204 1.81 -5.36 5.47
CA SER A 204 0.59 -5.83 6.15
C SER A 204 -0.66 -5.52 5.34
N TRP A 205 -0.72 -4.36 4.70
CA TRP A 205 -1.81 -3.96 3.82
C TRP A 205 -1.90 -4.88 2.60
N VAL A 206 -0.76 -5.19 2.00
CA VAL A 206 -0.65 -6.14 0.89
C VAL A 206 -1.11 -7.54 1.34
N ALA A 207 -0.61 -8.01 2.49
CA ALA A 207 -0.96 -9.31 3.04
C ALA A 207 -2.45 -9.43 3.34
N ASP A 208 -3.06 -8.39 3.90
CA ASP A 208 -4.48 -8.36 4.24
C ASP A 208 -5.37 -8.39 2.98
N ASN A 209 -4.99 -7.62 1.95
CA ASN A 209 -5.66 -7.70 0.64
C ASN A 209 -5.51 -9.08 -0.01
N GLN A 210 -4.49 -9.86 0.32
CA GLN A 210 -4.34 -11.24 -0.17
C GLN A 210 -4.98 -12.31 0.74
N GLY A 211 -5.63 -11.91 1.83
CA GLY A 211 -6.23 -12.83 2.79
C GLY A 211 -5.21 -13.50 3.74
N LYS A 212 -3.95 -13.05 3.77
CA LYS A 212 -2.91 -13.53 4.69
C LYS A 212 -2.99 -12.78 6.03
N HIS A 213 -4.13 -12.88 6.70
CA HIS A 213 -4.46 -12.08 7.90
C HIS A 213 -3.49 -12.28 9.06
N ALA A 214 -3.02 -13.51 9.30
CA ALA A 214 -2.03 -13.78 10.35
C ALA A 214 -0.71 -13.03 10.08
N THR A 215 -0.18 -13.12 8.87
CA THR A 215 1.02 -12.38 8.44
C THR A 215 0.83 -10.87 8.59
N ALA A 216 -0.31 -10.35 8.15
CA ALA A 216 -0.62 -8.94 8.25
C ALA A 216 -0.61 -8.43 9.70
N SER A 217 -1.24 -9.18 10.61
CA SER A 217 -1.30 -8.86 12.05
C SER A 217 0.10 -8.89 12.70
N THR A 218 0.90 -9.91 12.39
CA THR A 218 2.29 -10.00 12.89
C THR A 218 3.14 -8.83 12.42
N TRP A 219 3.06 -8.46 11.14
CA TRP A 219 3.84 -7.35 10.60
C TRP A 219 3.43 -5.99 11.20
N LEU A 220 2.13 -5.74 11.38
CA LEU A 220 1.67 -4.50 12.04
C LEU A 220 2.08 -4.42 13.50
N THR A 221 2.04 -5.54 14.22
CA THR A 221 2.48 -5.57 15.62
C THR A 221 3.95 -5.22 15.69
N HIS A 222 4.78 -5.84 14.85
CA HIS A 222 6.22 -5.55 14.83
C HIS A 222 6.53 -4.11 14.40
N ALA A 223 5.83 -3.58 13.38
CA ALA A 223 5.95 -2.19 12.98
C ALA A 223 5.63 -1.24 14.16
N HIS A 224 4.59 -1.56 14.93
CA HIS A 224 4.17 -0.75 16.08
C HIS A 224 5.23 -0.76 17.18
N ASP A 225 5.79 -1.92 17.49
CA ASP A 225 6.87 -2.05 18.48
C ASP A 225 8.11 -1.24 18.08
N LEU A 226 8.46 -1.23 16.79
CA LEU A 226 9.55 -0.40 16.27
C LEU A 226 9.26 1.11 16.41
N ALA A 227 8.02 1.54 16.17
CA ALA A 227 7.62 2.94 16.30
C ALA A 227 7.65 3.40 17.77
N VAL A 228 7.17 2.56 18.69
CA VAL A 228 7.23 2.82 20.15
C VAL A 228 8.67 2.86 20.63
N ALA A 229 9.51 1.91 20.22
CA ALA A 229 10.93 1.90 20.59
C ALA A 229 11.71 3.10 20.04
N ALA A 230 11.22 3.73 18.97
CA ALA A 230 11.76 4.96 18.40
C ALA A 230 11.16 6.25 18.99
N ASP A 231 10.27 6.14 19.98
CA ASP A 231 9.51 7.26 20.58
C ASP A 231 8.78 8.13 19.52
N ASN A 232 8.28 7.48 18.47
CA ASN A 232 7.57 8.15 17.38
C ASN A 232 6.05 7.98 17.54
N GLU A 233 5.44 8.90 18.29
CA GLU A 233 4.01 8.88 18.63
C GLU A 233 3.10 8.90 17.38
N ILE A 234 3.48 9.66 16.35
CA ILE A 234 2.70 9.81 15.10
C ILE A 234 2.64 8.47 14.34
N MET A 235 3.79 7.82 14.15
CA MET A 235 3.88 6.52 13.50
C MET A 235 3.17 5.44 14.33
N ALA A 236 3.35 5.44 15.65
CA ALA A 236 2.67 4.49 16.54
C ALA A 236 1.14 4.63 16.45
N ALA A 237 0.62 5.86 16.43
CA ALA A 237 -0.80 6.13 16.26
C ALA A 237 -1.34 5.67 14.90
N TYR A 238 -0.61 5.91 13.81
CA TYR A 238 -0.96 5.40 12.49
C TYR A 238 -1.03 3.86 12.46
N LEU A 239 -0.12 3.18 13.14
CA LEU A 239 -0.09 1.72 13.20
C LEU A 239 -1.23 1.16 14.07
N LEU A 240 -1.60 1.85 15.17
CA LEU A 240 -2.81 1.53 15.93
C LEU A 240 -4.07 1.72 15.07
N MET A 241 -4.14 2.77 14.26
CA MET A 241 -5.24 2.97 13.30
C MET A 241 -5.38 1.78 12.35
N ARG A 242 -4.27 1.28 11.78
CA ARG A 242 -4.29 0.13 10.88
C ARG A 242 -4.70 -1.17 11.57
N ARG A 243 -4.26 -1.38 12.81
CA ARG A 243 -4.69 -2.53 13.62
C ARG A 243 -6.18 -2.46 13.98
N ALA A 244 -6.67 -1.26 14.30
CA ALA A 244 -8.09 -1.01 14.58
C ALA A 244 -8.97 -1.29 13.35
N GLN A 245 -8.52 -0.89 12.16
CA GLN A 245 -9.18 -1.23 10.90
C GLN A 245 -9.32 -2.76 10.73
N GLN A 246 -8.22 -3.51 10.89
CA GLN A 246 -8.27 -4.97 10.79
C GLN A 246 -9.21 -5.60 11.83
N ALA A 247 -9.19 -5.10 13.07
CA ALA A 247 -10.07 -5.61 14.12
C ALA A 247 -11.56 -5.44 13.73
N THR A 248 -11.96 -4.26 13.26
CA THR A 248 -13.34 -4.03 12.79
C THR A 248 -13.70 -4.90 11.58
N GLU A 249 -12.82 -5.00 10.58
CA GLU A 249 -13.05 -5.84 9.39
C GLU A 249 -13.12 -7.34 9.70
N ASN A 250 -12.50 -7.77 10.81
CA ASN A 250 -12.57 -9.14 11.31
C ASN A 250 -13.72 -9.38 12.32
N GLY A 251 -14.58 -8.39 12.53
CA GLY A 251 -15.76 -8.52 13.40
C GLY A 251 -15.50 -8.27 14.89
N ASP A 252 -14.39 -7.61 15.25
CA ASP A 252 -14.05 -7.21 16.61
C ASP A 252 -13.93 -5.67 16.74
N PRO A 253 -15.06 -4.95 16.68
CA PRO A 253 -15.07 -3.51 16.84
C PRO A 253 -14.71 -3.04 18.27
N GLN A 254 -14.86 -3.89 19.30
CA GLN A 254 -14.45 -3.54 20.66
C GLN A 254 -12.94 -3.39 20.79
N THR A 255 -12.17 -4.35 20.24
CA THR A 255 -10.70 -4.23 20.19
C THR A 255 -10.27 -3.02 19.36
N SER A 256 -10.99 -2.73 18.26
CA SER A 256 -10.75 -1.51 17.48
C SER A 256 -10.85 -0.24 18.33
N LEU A 257 -11.94 -0.07 19.08
CA LEU A 257 -12.11 1.09 19.96
C LEU A 257 -11.08 1.12 21.10
N ALA A 258 -10.69 -0.03 21.65
CA ALA A 258 -9.66 -0.10 22.68
C ALA A 258 -8.27 0.31 22.18
N LEU A 259 -7.93 -0.03 20.92
CA LEU A 259 -6.69 0.41 20.27
C LEU A 259 -6.72 1.92 20.01
N LEU A 260 -7.82 2.44 19.46
CA LEU A 260 -7.98 3.86 19.14
C LEU A 260 -8.01 4.73 20.41
N GLY A 261 -8.54 4.22 21.51
CA GLY A 261 -8.58 4.91 22.81
C GLY A 261 -7.20 5.13 23.46
N GLN A 262 -6.15 4.49 22.96
CA GLN A 262 -4.76 4.72 23.42
C GLN A 262 -4.14 5.99 22.82
N VAL A 263 -4.73 6.53 21.75
CA VAL A 263 -4.17 7.67 21.02
C VAL A 263 -4.76 8.98 21.54
N ASN A 264 -3.90 9.93 21.88
CA ASN A 264 -4.35 11.31 22.12
C ASN A 264 -4.55 12.03 20.79
N LEU A 265 -5.79 11.97 20.28
CA LEU A 265 -6.16 12.53 18.97
C LEU A 265 -5.84 14.02 18.83
N ALA A 266 -5.84 14.80 19.92
CA ALA A 266 -5.54 16.23 19.88
C ALA A 266 -4.06 16.55 19.56
N ARG A 267 -3.16 15.57 19.69
CA ARG A 267 -1.73 15.68 19.35
C ARG A 267 -1.43 15.23 17.93
N MET A 268 -2.42 14.68 17.22
CA MET A 268 -2.20 14.07 15.92
C MET A 268 -2.30 15.10 14.79
N PRO A 269 -1.44 15.00 13.76
CA PRO A 269 -1.61 15.74 12.52
C PRO A 269 -2.96 15.48 11.85
N ALA A 270 -3.37 16.39 10.98
CA ALA A 270 -4.71 16.43 10.39
C ALA A 270 -5.15 15.12 9.74
N ARG A 271 -4.35 14.57 8.81
CA ARG A 271 -4.76 13.43 7.99
C ARG A 271 -4.75 12.14 8.79
N ILE A 272 -3.72 11.91 9.61
CA ILE A 272 -3.64 10.76 10.53
C ILE A 272 -4.78 10.80 11.53
N GLY A 273 -5.07 11.97 12.11
CA GLY A 273 -6.20 12.14 13.01
C GLY A 273 -7.54 11.89 12.34
N ALA A 274 -7.71 12.33 11.09
CA ALA A 274 -8.90 12.01 10.31
C ALA A 274 -9.05 10.49 10.10
N LEU A 275 -7.99 9.77 9.75
CA LEU A 275 -8.02 8.30 9.63
C LEU A 275 -8.41 7.61 10.94
N LEU A 276 -7.84 8.03 12.07
CA LEU A 276 -8.19 7.52 13.41
C LEU A 276 -9.68 7.72 13.72
N ALA A 277 -10.20 8.93 13.48
CA ALA A 277 -11.61 9.24 13.68
C ALA A 277 -12.52 8.46 12.73
N THR A 278 -12.11 8.25 11.47
CA THR A 278 -12.83 7.38 10.53
C THR A 278 -12.88 5.93 11.01
N ARG A 279 -11.78 5.37 11.53
CA ARG A 279 -11.81 4.00 12.11
C ARG A 279 -12.69 3.91 13.35
N SER A 280 -12.68 4.94 14.20
CA SER A 280 -13.61 5.03 15.35
C SER A 280 -15.06 5.01 14.87
N ALA A 281 -15.39 5.80 13.84
CA ALA A 281 -16.73 5.84 13.27
C ALA A 281 -17.18 4.47 12.75
N GLN A 282 -16.32 3.75 12.03
CA GLN A 282 -16.61 2.41 11.53
C GLN A 282 -16.85 1.41 12.66
N ALA A 283 -16.04 1.43 13.72
CA ALA A 283 -16.23 0.56 14.87
C ALA A 283 -17.53 0.87 15.63
N HIS A 284 -17.83 2.16 15.84
CA HIS A 284 -19.10 2.59 16.42
C HIS A 284 -20.31 2.19 15.57
N ALA A 285 -20.22 2.32 14.24
CA ALA A 285 -21.26 1.89 13.31
C ALA A 285 -21.48 0.37 13.34
N ALA A 286 -20.41 -0.43 13.40
CA ALA A 286 -20.49 -1.88 13.56
C ALA A 286 -21.18 -2.30 14.86
N LEU A 287 -21.02 -1.50 15.94
CA LEU A 287 -21.74 -1.65 17.21
C LEU A 287 -23.15 -1.01 17.20
N ARG A 288 -23.65 -0.56 16.04
CA ARG A 288 -24.95 0.10 15.85
C ARG A 288 -25.12 1.40 16.65
N ASN A 289 -24.01 2.06 17.00
CA ASN A 289 -23.98 3.34 17.69
C ASN A 289 -23.89 4.50 16.67
N GLY A 290 -25.02 4.80 16.03
CA GLY A 290 -25.14 5.86 15.02
C GLY A 290 -24.70 7.26 15.48
N PRO A 291 -25.12 7.75 16.68
CA PRO A 291 -24.72 9.07 17.16
C PRO A 291 -23.20 9.24 17.29
N ALA A 292 -22.51 8.23 17.81
CA ALA A 292 -21.06 8.26 17.94
C ALA A 292 -20.36 8.18 16.57
N ALA A 293 -20.82 7.31 15.67
CA ALA A 293 -20.28 7.20 14.33
C ALA A 293 -20.34 8.54 13.57
N ARG A 294 -21.49 9.20 13.55
CA ARG A 294 -21.67 10.51 12.89
C ARG A 294 -20.84 11.62 13.53
N ARG A 295 -20.65 11.59 14.85
CA ARG A 295 -19.78 12.54 15.54
C ARG A 295 -18.32 12.35 15.09
N ASP A 296 -17.87 11.11 14.98
CA ASP A 296 -16.48 10.81 14.62
C ASP A 296 -16.21 11.08 13.13
N ILE A 297 -17.17 10.86 12.22
CA ILE A 297 -17.09 11.33 10.83
C ILE A 297 -16.96 12.86 10.76
N ARG A 298 -17.82 13.60 11.46
CA ARG A 298 -17.72 15.08 11.50
C ARG A 298 -16.39 15.55 12.06
N ARG A 299 -15.84 14.83 13.04
CA ARG A 299 -14.50 15.10 13.57
C ARG A 299 -13.43 14.88 12.50
N ALA A 300 -13.48 13.76 11.77
CA ALA A 300 -12.53 13.48 10.68
C ALA A 300 -12.55 14.59 9.61
N LEU A 301 -13.74 14.98 9.14
CA LEU A 301 -13.90 16.07 8.17
C LEU A 301 -13.38 17.41 8.71
N SER A 302 -13.66 17.74 9.97
CA SER A 302 -13.14 18.96 10.61
C SER A 302 -11.62 18.98 10.70
N MET A 303 -10.99 17.82 10.93
CA MET A 303 -9.52 17.73 10.98
C MET A 303 -8.91 17.96 9.60
N LEU A 304 -9.53 17.48 8.52
CA LEU A 304 -9.04 17.74 7.16
C LEU A 304 -9.22 19.19 6.73
N ASP A 305 -10.29 19.86 7.18
CA ASP A 305 -10.60 21.24 6.79
C ASP A 305 -9.75 22.29 7.55
N HIS A 306 -9.45 22.02 8.82
CA HIS A 306 -8.81 23.02 9.71
C HIS A 306 -7.46 22.57 10.29
N GLY A 307 -7.06 21.32 10.09
CA GLY A 307 -5.91 20.73 10.76
C GLY A 307 -4.58 21.08 10.10
N ASP A 308 -3.51 20.97 10.89
CA ASP A 308 -2.15 21.11 10.39
C ASP A 308 -1.75 19.90 9.53
N THR A 309 -1.34 20.20 8.30
CA THR A 309 -0.89 19.23 7.29
C THR A 309 0.60 19.39 6.96
N SER A 310 1.33 20.20 7.74
CA SER A 310 2.75 20.49 7.52
C SER A 310 3.70 19.38 7.97
N ASP A 311 3.22 18.45 8.80
CA ASP A 311 4.01 17.30 9.26
C ASP A 311 4.36 16.38 8.08
N ALA A 312 5.65 16.05 7.96
CA ALA A 312 6.16 15.24 6.86
C ALA A 312 5.64 13.80 6.91
N LEU A 313 5.52 13.20 8.10
CA LEU A 313 4.98 11.84 8.25
C LEU A 313 3.48 11.80 7.97
N ASP A 314 2.73 12.85 8.30
CA ASP A 314 1.32 12.98 7.93
C ASP A 314 1.13 12.93 6.42
N THR A 315 1.95 13.70 5.68
CA THR A 315 1.94 13.67 4.21
C THR A 315 2.38 12.31 3.70
N GLU A 316 3.47 11.74 4.22
CA GLU A 316 4.03 10.49 3.71
C GLU A 316 3.16 9.24 3.97
N LEU A 317 2.41 9.20 5.07
CA LEU A 317 1.61 8.03 5.47
C LEU A 317 0.12 8.16 5.14
N ALA A 318 -0.39 9.39 5.16
CA ALA A 318 -1.82 9.65 5.17
C ALA A 318 -2.30 10.56 4.02
N ASP A 319 -1.50 10.77 2.96
CA ASP A 319 -1.91 11.53 1.76
C ASP A 319 -3.25 11.05 1.17
N HIS A 320 -3.55 9.76 1.29
CA HIS A 320 -4.81 9.16 0.84
C HIS A 320 -6.04 9.54 1.69
N SER A 321 -5.84 10.16 2.86
CA SER A 321 -6.92 10.61 3.75
C SER A 321 -7.52 11.92 3.22
N THR A 322 -8.33 11.82 2.17
CA THR A 322 -9.04 12.96 1.57
C THR A 322 -10.45 13.09 2.12
N VAL A 323 -11.13 14.20 1.80
CA VAL A 323 -12.54 14.38 2.15
C VAL A 323 -13.39 13.27 1.51
N GLU A 324 -13.15 12.94 0.25
CA GLU A 324 -13.84 11.87 -0.48
C GLU A 324 -13.61 10.51 0.18
N TYR A 325 -12.41 10.24 0.68
CA TYR A 325 -12.10 9.03 1.43
C TYR A 325 -12.94 8.91 2.71
N VAL A 326 -13.03 10.00 3.49
CA VAL A 326 -13.84 10.04 4.71
C VAL A 326 -15.33 9.86 4.40
N LEU A 327 -15.83 10.52 3.34
CA LEU A 327 -17.22 10.39 2.90
C LEU A 327 -17.56 8.98 2.39
N ALA A 328 -16.62 8.30 1.74
CA ALA A 328 -16.79 6.90 1.34
C ALA A 328 -17.02 6.02 2.56
N HIS A 329 -16.19 6.22 3.59
CA HIS A 329 -16.31 5.51 4.85
C HIS A 329 -17.56 5.91 5.64
N GLU A 330 -18.06 7.15 5.52
CA GLU A 330 -19.38 7.53 6.02
C GLU A 330 -20.48 6.68 5.36
N GLY A 331 -20.46 6.55 4.03
CA GLY A 331 -21.38 5.67 3.30
C GLY A 331 -21.33 4.22 3.78
N MET A 332 -20.14 3.68 4.04
CA MET A 332 -19.96 2.35 4.64
C MET A 332 -20.55 2.28 6.06
N CYS A 333 -20.35 3.30 6.89
CA CYS A 333 -20.94 3.37 8.23
C CYS A 333 -22.48 3.37 8.15
N LEU A 334 -23.07 4.10 7.21
CA LEU A 334 -24.52 4.13 6.99
C LEU A 334 -25.06 2.74 6.62
N SER A 335 -24.36 1.99 5.78
CA SER A 335 -24.68 0.58 5.50
C SER A 335 -24.66 -0.26 6.78
N SER A 336 -23.61 -0.12 7.60
CA SER A 336 -23.51 -0.82 8.90
C SER A 336 -24.56 -0.39 9.92
N LEU A 337 -25.20 0.76 9.74
CA LEU A 337 -26.32 1.25 10.56
C LEU A 337 -27.70 0.86 10.02
N ALA A 338 -27.76 0.14 8.90
CA ALA A 338 -28.98 -0.17 8.16
C ALA A 338 -29.72 1.09 7.67
N GLU A 339 -28.97 2.08 7.18
CA GLU A 339 -29.48 3.27 6.49
C GLU A 339 -29.10 3.24 5.00
N PRO A 340 -29.67 2.33 4.19
CA PRO A 340 -29.18 2.04 2.85
C PRO A 340 -29.34 3.21 1.87
N ASN A 341 -30.41 4.00 1.97
CA ASN A 341 -30.59 5.18 1.11
C ASN A 341 -29.49 6.23 1.30
N GLY A 342 -29.07 6.46 2.55
CA GLY A 342 -27.98 7.38 2.84
C GLY A 342 -26.64 6.84 2.35
N ALA A 343 -26.43 5.53 2.50
CA ALA A 343 -25.22 4.86 2.01
C ALA A 343 -25.08 4.94 0.48
N VAL A 344 -26.17 4.69 -0.26
CA VAL A 344 -26.22 4.84 -1.73
C VAL A 344 -25.82 6.26 -2.13
N ALA A 345 -26.51 7.27 -1.57
CA ALA A 345 -26.26 8.67 -1.92
C ALA A 345 -24.79 9.10 -1.66
N ALA A 346 -24.22 8.68 -0.53
CA ALA A 346 -22.83 8.99 -0.19
C ALA A 346 -21.83 8.31 -1.15
N LEU A 347 -22.00 7.01 -1.39
CA LEU A 347 -21.07 6.21 -2.20
C LEU A 347 -21.15 6.55 -3.70
N GLU A 348 -22.34 6.82 -4.25
CA GLU A 348 -22.49 7.29 -5.63
C GLU A 348 -21.80 8.63 -5.86
N SER A 349 -21.98 9.57 -4.93
CA SER A 349 -21.33 10.89 -4.97
C SER A 349 -19.80 10.74 -5.00
N VAL A 350 -19.23 9.94 -4.10
CA VAL A 350 -17.79 9.66 -4.06
C VAL A 350 -17.31 9.00 -5.35
N LEU A 351 -17.97 7.92 -5.79
CA LEU A 351 -17.54 7.16 -6.96
C LEU A 351 -17.63 7.94 -8.27
N SER A 352 -18.42 9.02 -8.32
CA SER A 352 -18.49 9.91 -9.49
C SER A 352 -17.19 10.71 -9.74
N THR A 353 -16.39 10.92 -8.69
CA THR A 353 -15.14 11.70 -8.72
C THR A 353 -13.91 10.88 -8.34
N TRP A 354 -14.08 9.61 -7.95
CA TRP A 354 -13.01 8.77 -7.44
C TRP A 354 -11.91 8.53 -8.48
N PRO A 355 -10.62 8.70 -8.13
CA PRO A 355 -9.52 8.53 -9.10
C PRO A 355 -9.44 7.09 -9.63
N HIS A 356 -9.38 6.94 -10.96
CA HIS A 356 -9.21 5.63 -11.62
C HIS A 356 -7.92 4.89 -11.26
N THR A 357 -6.94 5.58 -10.67
CA THR A 357 -5.68 4.99 -10.20
C THR A 357 -5.82 4.30 -8.84
N GLN A 358 -6.84 4.64 -8.03
CA GLN A 358 -7.07 4.08 -6.70
C GLN A 358 -8.03 2.89 -6.76
N ARG A 359 -7.61 1.84 -7.48
CA ARG A 359 -8.45 0.69 -7.85
C ARG A 359 -8.89 -0.15 -6.65
N LEU A 360 -8.03 -0.34 -5.65
CA LEU A 360 -8.37 -1.17 -4.48
C LEU A 360 -9.54 -0.59 -3.68
N ASP A 361 -9.50 0.72 -3.39
CA ASP A 361 -10.58 1.41 -2.69
C ASP A 361 -11.81 1.57 -3.59
N GLU A 362 -11.64 1.81 -4.90
CA GLU A 362 -12.76 1.81 -5.86
C GLU A 362 -13.54 0.48 -5.79
N GLY A 363 -12.84 -0.65 -5.81
CA GLY A 363 -13.44 -1.98 -5.71
C GLY A 363 -14.23 -2.16 -4.41
N LEU A 364 -13.64 -1.73 -3.29
CA LEU A 364 -14.28 -1.82 -1.98
C LEU A 364 -15.54 -0.95 -1.90
N PHE A 365 -15.47 0.30 -2.35
CA PHE A 365 -16.59 1.24 -2.31
C PHE A 365 -17.73 0.79 -3.23
N ARG A 366 -17.42 0.27 -4.42
CA ARG A 366 -18.44 -0.35 -5.30
C ARG A 366 -19.09 -1.57 -4.68
N ALA A 367 -18.34 -2.41 -3.98
CA ALA A 367 -18.91 -3.55 -3.27
C ALA A 367 -19.90 -3.07 -2.19
N HIS A 368 -19.52 -2.07 -1.41
CA HIS A 368 -20.41 -1.50 -0.40
C HIS A 368 -21.62 -0.77 -1.01
N LEU A 369 -21.48 -0.17 -2.18
CA LEU A 369 -22.61 0.43 -2.91
C LEU A 369 -23.58 -0.65 -3.39
N GLY A 370 -23.08 -1.76 -3.94
CA GLY A 370 -23.91 -2.92 -4.30
C GLY A 370 -24.68 -3.48 -3.10
N PHE A 371 -24.02 -3.58 -1.94
CA PHE A 371 -24.67 -3.99 -0.69
C PHE A 371 -25.75 -2.98 -0.24
N ALA A 372 -25.49 -1.68 -0.39
CA ALA A 372 -26.46 -0.63 -0.06
C ALA A 372 -27.69 -0.69 -0.97
N HIS A 373 -27.52 -0.84 -2.28
CA HIS A 373 -28.62 -1.02 -3.23
C HIS A 373 -29.48 -2.25 -2.90
N ALA A 374 -28.85 -3.38 -2.56
CA ALA A 374 -29.57 -4.57 -2.11
C ALA A 374 -30.44 -4.26 -0.88
N GLY A 375 -29.94 -3.45 0.07
CA GLY A 375 -30.70 -2.97 1.23
C GLY A 375 -31.86 -2.02 0.89
N THR A 376 -31.80 -1.30 -0.24
CA THR A 376 -32.91 -0.46 -0.73
C THR A 376 -33.98 -1.24 -1.52
N GLY A 377 -33.68 -2.47 -1.95
CA GLY A 377 -34.52 -3.28 -2.83
C GLY A 377 -34.26 -3.07 -4.33
N ASP A 378 -33.33 -2.19 -4.71
CA ASP A 378 -32.89 -2.03 -6.10
C ASP A 378 -31.89 -3.14 -6.47
N HIS A 379 -32.42 -4.33 -6.77
CA HIS A 379 -31.59 -5.51 -7.03
C HIS A 379 -30.80 -5.41 -8.35
N ASP A 380 -31.29 -4.67 -9.35
CA ASP A 380 -30.59 -4.47 -10.63
C ASP A 380 -29.34 -3.60 -10.45
N ALA A 381 -29.46 -2.50 -9.69
CA ALA A 381 -28.32 -1.68 -9.31
C ALA A 381 -27.34 -2.46 -8.42
N ALA A 382 -27.85 -3.26 -7.48
CA ALA A 382 -27.04 -4.12 -6.64
C ALA A 382 -26.18 -5.10 -7.47
N VAL A 383 -26.78 -5.81 -8.44
CA VAL A 383 -26.05 -6.72 -9.34
C VAL A 383 -25.02 -5.97 -10.18
N THR A 384 -25.37 -4.79 -10.69
CA THR A 384 -24.48 -3.98 -11.53
C THR A 384 -23.21 -3.56 -10.78
N GLU A 385 -23.35 -2.99 -9.58
CA GLU A 385 -22.19 -2.56 -8.80
C GLU A 385 -21.40 -3.76 -8.23
N THR A 386 -22.08 -4.84 -7.86
CA THR A 386 -21.42 -6.08 -7.41
C THR A 386 -20.57 -6.69 -8.52
N ARG A 387 -21.04 -6.69 -9.78
CA ARG A 387 -20.26 -7.16 -10.93
C ARG A 387 -19.00 -6.30 -11.14
N ARG A 388 -19.13 -4.98 -11.07
CA ARG A 388 -17.99 -4.06 -11.17
C ARG A 388 -16.98 -4.33 -10.06
N ALA A 389 -17.45 -4.45 -8.82
CA ALA A 389 -16.62 -4.78 -7.67
C ALA A 389 -15.91 -6.14 -7.81
N LEU A 390 -16.60 -7.17 -8.30
CA LEU A 390 -16.03 -8.50 -8.57
C LEU A 390 -14.89 -8.41 -9.60
N GLN A 391 -15.10 -7.69 -10.70
CA GLN A 391 -14.07 -7.50 -11.73
C GLN A 391 -12.83 -6.82 -11.16
N ILE A 392 -13.00 -5.76 -10.37
CA ILE A 392 -11.89 -5.06 -9.71
C ILE A 392 -11.19 -5.98 -8.71
N GLY A 393 -11.96 -6.68 -7.87
CA GLY A 393 -11.44 -7.59 -6.86
C GLY A 393 -10.63 -8.74 -7.46
N VAL A 394 -11.04 -9.27 -8.62
CA VAL A 394 -10.28 -10.29 -9.36
C VAL A 394 -9.00 -9.70 -9.93
N GLN A 395 -9.08 -8.53 -10.60
CA GLN A 395 -7.93 -7.88 -11.23
C GLN A 395 -6.85 -7.47 -10.21
N THR A 396 -7.26 -7.01 -9.04
CA THR A 396 -6.37 -6.53 -7.97
C THR A 396 -6.06 -7.60 -6.92
N HIS A 397 -6.66 -8.78 -7.04
CA HIS A 397 -6.60 -9.86 -6.05
C HIS A 397 -7.03 -9.43 -4.63
N SER A 398 -7.94 -8.45 -4.51
CA SER A 398 -8.39 -7.94 -3.22
C SER A 398 -9.43 -8.85 -2.55
N THR A 399 -8.97 -9.63 -1.58
CA THR A 399 -9.82 -10.44 -0.69
C THR A 399 -10.77 -9.58 0.14
N ARG A 400 -10.40 -8.34 0.49
CA ARG A 400 -11.27 -7.38 1.19
C ARG A 400 -12.50 -7.05 0.35
N THR A 401 -12.30 -6.69 -0.92
CA THR A 401 -13.40 -6.45 -1.87
C THR A 401 -14.24 -7.71 -2.08
N LEU A 402 -13.58 -8.84 -2.35
CA LEU A 402 -14.27 -10.10 -2.64
C LEU A 402 -15.05 -10.66 -1.45
N ARG A 403 -14.66 -10.32 -0.21
CA ARG A 403 -15.42 -10.67 1.01
C ARG A 403 -16.79 -10.01 1.00
N VAL A 404 -16.85 -8.71 0.68
CA VAL A 404 -18.12 -7.97 0.60
C VAL A 404 -18.97 -8.47 -0.56
N VAL A 405 -18.36 -8.74 -1.72
CA VAL A 405 -19.07 -9.40 -2.85
C VAL A 405 -19.70 -10.71 -2.38
N GLY A 406 -18.97 -11.55 -1.65
CA GLY A 406 -19.51 -12.81 -1.12
C GLY A 406 -20.67 -12.63 -0.14
N GLN A 407 -20.68 -11.55 0.65
CA GLN A 407 -21.83 -11.24 1.52
C GLN A 407 -23.08 -10.91 0.70
N ILE A 408 -22.93 -10.16 -0.39
CA ILE A 408 -24.04 -9.80 -1.30
C ILE A 408 -24.57 -11.04 -2.02
N MET A 409 -23.68 -11.95 -2.45
CA MET A 409 -24.08 -13.19 -3.13
C MET A 409 -24.86 -14.17 -2.23
N ASN A 410 -24.88 -13.94 -0.92
CA ASN A 410 -25.72 -14.69 0.02
C ASN A 410 -27.11 -14.06 0.24
N LEU A 411 -27.37 -12.88 -0.34
CA LEU A 411 -28.67 -12.21 -0.29
C LEU A 411 -29.60 -12.76 -1.39
N ASP A 412 -30.92 -12.65 -1.17
CA ASP A 412 -31.89 -13.00 -2.20
C ASP A 412 -32.05 -11.88 -3.22
N LEU A 413 -31.23 -11.92 -4.27
CA LEU A 413 -31.29 -11.01 -5.41
C LEU A 413 -32.08 -11.60 -6.59
N ARG A 414 -32.93 -12.61 -6.35
CA ARG A 414 -33.71 -13.24 -7.42
C ARG A 414 -34.66 -12.21 -8.05
N GLY A 415 -34.75 -12.26 -9.38
CA GLY A 415 -35.55 -11.33 -10.18
C GLY A 415 -34.74 -10.19 -10.80
N ALA A 416 -33.52 -9.92 -10.34
CA ALA A 416 -32.63 -8.98 -11.00
C ALA A 416 -32.12 -9.53 -12.34
N ALA A 417 -31.99 -8.64 -13.32
CA ALA A 417 -31.34 -8.94 -14.58
C ALA A 417 -29.88 -9.38 -14.32
N ASP A 418 -29.41 -10.37 -15.08
CA ASP A 418 -28.03 -10.86 -15.05
C ASP A 418 -27.51 -11.41 -13.70
N HIS A 419 -28.38 -11.62 -12.71
CA HIS A 419 -27.98 -12.25 -11.43
C HIS A 419 -27.38 -13.65 -11.64
N ALA A 420 -27.94 -14.44 -12.55
CA ALA A 420 -27.45 -15.79 -12.85
C ALA A 420 -26.02 -15.78 -13.45
N ASP A 421 -25.72 -14.81 -14.31
CA ASP A 421 -24.38 -14.61 -14.87
C ASP A 421 -23.38 -14.18 -13.79
N LEU A 422 -23.77 -13.21 -12.94
CA LEU A 422 -22.95 -12.80 -11.80
C LEU A 422 -22.66 -13.97 -10.85
N ALA A 423 -23.67 -14.81 -10.56
CA ALA A 423 -23.50 -16.00 -9.73
C ALA A 423 -22.54 -17.03 -10.35
N ALA A 424 -22.59 -17.24 -11.66
CA ALA A 424 -21.65 -18.10 -12.37
C ALA A 424 -20.21 -17.56 -12.29
N GLN A 425 -20.01 -16.26 -12.50
CA GLN A 425 -18.71 -15.60 -12.39
C GLN A 425 -18.14 -15.68 -10.97
N TRP A 426 -18.98 -15.47 -9.96
CA TRP A 426 -18.61 -15.60 -8.55
C TRP A 426 -18.15 -17.02 -8.20
N THR A 427 -18.92 -18.04 -8.60
CA THR A 427 -18.57 -19.45 -8.36
C THR A 427 -17.22 -19.80 -8.98
N ALA A 428 -17.01 -19.47 -10.25
CA ALA A 428 -15.73 -19.71 -10.93
C ALA A 428 -14.55 -18.99 -10.24
N THR A 429 -14.77 -17.74 -9.79
CA THR A 429 -13.76 -16.97 -9.06
C THR A 429 -13.42 -17.63 -7.72
N ASN A 430 -14.43 -18.08 -6.97
CA ASN A 430 -14.21 -18.73 -5.67
C ASN A 430 -13.50 -20.06 -5.78
N GLU A 431 -13.83 -20.88 -6.78
CA GLU A 431 -13.12 -22.14 -7.04
C GLU A 431 -11.63 -21.89 -7.30
N GLN A 432 -11.31 -20.91 -8.16
CA GLN A 432 -9.92 -20.53 -8.43
C GLN A 432 -9.20 -20.02 -7.18
N ARG A 433 -9.88 -19.28 -6.31
CA ARG A 433 -9.31 -18.80 -5.04
C ARG A 433 -9.03 -19.94 -4.07
N ALA A 434 -9.97 -20.88 -3.94
CA ALA A 434 -9.82 -22.06 -3.10
C ALA A 434 -8.63 -22.93 -3.56
N ILE A 435 -8.37 -23.00 -4.87
CA ILE A 435 -7.19 -23.70 -5.42
C ILE A 435 -5.89 -22.98 -5.04
N ARG A 436 -5.84 -21.64 -5.12
CA ARG A 436 -4.62 -20.87 -4.80
C ARG A 436 -4.26 -20.83 -3.31
N GLN A 437 -5.23 -21.11 -2.44
CA GLN A 437 -5.05 -21.13 -0.98
C GLN A 437 -4.63 -22.51 -0.44
N ARG A 438 -4.73 -23.55 -1.27
CA ARG A 438 -4.17 -24.89 -1.02
C ARG A 438 -2.75 -24.96 -1.55
#